data_AF-A0A3A0C3V0-F1
#
_entry.id   AF-A0A3A0C3V0-F1
#
_cell.length_a   1.000
_cell.length_b   1.000
_cell.length_c   1.000
_cell.angle_alpha   90.00
_cell.angle_beta   90.00
_cell.angle_gamma   90.00
#
_symmetry.space_group_name_H-M   'P 1'
#
loop_
_entity.id
_entity.type
_entity.pdbx_description
1 polymer ?
#
loop_
_entity_poly.entity_id
_entity_poly.type
_entity_poly.pdbx_seq_one_letter_code
_entity_poly.pdbx_strand_id
1 'polypeptide(L)'
;MRQEWSQEKHARKIAPPGILFIVGVPIGHPDDVSIRALTTLRKVALVASKNPLATRSWLEHHGLHVTLTAYDRNNAAEKVPILIQRLMRGDHIALVSDCGMPLVFDPGKLLIAAAARHHIQICVIPGPSAVTAAVVAAGMDGDAFVFEGRWGRSGSRTRMTRLEALRSEPRTLVFFFSGQDLRQMLPLIHDVLGDRRAVLVLNLTSPEEQVIRGSLSDFIATIPGGDDIRATLVLEGRRRRN
;
A
#
# COMPACT_ATOMS: atom_id res chain seq x y z
N MET A 1 -33.90 63.05 7.42
CA MET A 1 -33.61 62.10 8.51
C MET A 1 -33.17 60.79 7.87
N ARG A 2 -32.19 60.11 8.46
CA ARG A 2 -31.14 59.30 7.81
C ARG A 2 -31.65 58.09 7.02
N GLN A 3 -30.96 57.84 5.90
CA GLN A 3 -30.95 56.57 5.19
C GLN A 3 -30.35 55.48 6.10
N GLU A 4 -31.09 54.41 6.36
CA GLU A 4 -30.53 53.18 6.92
C GLU A 4 -30.23 52.23 5.77
N TRP A 5 -28.98 52.24 5.34
CA TRP A 5 -28.42 51.17 4.52
C TRP A 5 -28.37 49.89 5.36
N SER A 6 -29.29 48.96 5.08
CA SER A 6 -29.11 47.56 5.45
C SER A 6 -27.94 47.00 4.64
N GLN A 7 -26.73 47.16 5.18
CA GLN A 7 -25.55 46.40 4.79
C GLN A 7 -25.76 44.95 5.24
N GLU A 8 -26.57 44.20 4.49
CA GLU A 8 -26.60 42.75 4.56
C GLU A 8 -25.21 42.23 4.16
N LYS A 9 -24.40 42.00 5.19
CA LYS A 9 -23.11 41.31 5.10
C LYS A 9 -23.35 40.01 4.35
N HIS A 10 -22.96 39.98 3.07
CA HIS A 10 -22.72 38.74 2.35
C HIS A 10 -21.65 37.97 3.13
N ALA A 11 -22.07 37.13 4.09
CA ALA A 11 -21.21 36.13 4.67
C ALA A 11 -20.72 35.30 3.49
N ARG A 12 -19.43 35.44 3.13
CA ARG A 12 -18.80 34.60 2.11
C ARG A 12 -19.13 33.17 2.50
N LYS A 13 -19.97 32.49 1.70
CA LYS A 13 -20.17 31.04 1.82
C LYS A 13 -18.79 30.42 1.70
N ILE A 14 -18.23 30.00 2.83
CA ILE A 14 -16.97 29.27 2.84
C ILE A 14 -17.29 27.97 2.11
N ALA A 15 -16.64 27.76 0.96
CA ALA A 15 -16.79 26.51 0.23
C ALA A 15 -16.46 25.35 1.19
N PRO A 16 -17.23 24.25 1.15
CA PRO A 16 -16.93 23.11 2.00
C PRO A 16 -15.49 22.62 1.73
N PRO A 17 -14.80 22.06 2.73
CA PRO A 17 -13.52 21.41 2.51
C PRO A 17 -13.60 20.37 1.39
N GLY A 18 -12.51 20.22 0.67
CA GLY A 18 -12.35 19.18 -0.33
C GLY A 18 -12.30 17.78 0.30
N ILE A 19 -12.28 16.76 -0.56
CA ILE A 19 -12.23 15.36 -0.14
C ILE A 19 -10.81 14.84 -0.33
N LEU A 20 -10.30 14.12 0.68
CA LEU A 20 -9.09 13.32 0.55
C LEU A 20 -9.48 11.93 0.04
N PHE A 21 -9.15 11.64 -1.22
CA PHE A 21 -9.35 10.33 -1.82
C PHE A 21 -8.14 9.43 -1.55
N ILE A 22 -8.37 8.23 -1.02
CA ILE A 22 -7.33 7.20 -0.86
C ILE A 22 -7.57 6.18 -1.96
N VAL A 23 -6.69 6.13 -2.96
CA VAL A 23 -6.96 5.41 -4.20
C VAL A 23 -6.04 4.22 -4.35
N GLY A 24 -6.62 3.01 -4.40
CA GLY A 24 -5.90 1.81 -4.79
C GLY A 24 -5.50 1.85 -6.26
N VAL A 25 -4.23 1.57 -6.54
CA VAL A 25 -3.61 1.62 -7.88
C VAL A 25 -3.09 0.25 -8.30
N PRO A 26 -2.78 0.03 -9.59
CA PRO A 26 -2.21 -1.23 -10.08
C PRO A 26 -1.08 -1.80 -9.23
N ILE A 27 -0.98 -3.13 -9.18
CA ILE A 27 0.14 -3.83 -8.50
C ILE A 27 1.22 -4.36 -9.47
N GLY A 28 0.93 -4.37 -10.76
CA GLY A 28 1.85 -4.76 -11.83
C GLY A 28 1.25 -4.45 -13.21
N HIS A 29 0.05 -4.98 -13.51
CA HIS A 29 -0.63 -4.68 -14.78
C HIS A 29 -1.34 -3.31 -14.73
N PRO A 30 -1.08 -2.36 -15.65
CA PRO A 30 -1.73 -1.05 -15.65
C PRO A 30 -3.27 -1.08 -15.66
N ASP A 31 -3.87 -2.13 -16.24
CA ASP A 31 -5.33 -2.30 -16.29
C ASP A 31 -5.96 -2.83 -14.99
N ASP A 32 -5.17 -3.20 -13.98
CA ASP A 32 -5.66 -3.54 -12.64
C ASP A 32 -6.07 -2.30 -11.84
N VAL A 33 -6.58 -1.28 -12.52
CA VAL A 33 -7.12 -0.06 -11.92
C VAL A 33 -8.63 -0.04 -12.09
N SER A 34 -9.36 0.35 -11.03
CA SER A 34 -10.81 0.43 -11.15
C SER A 34 -11.23 1.64 -12.00
N ILE A 35 -12.35 1.51 -12.70
CA ILE A 35 -13.00 2.63 -13.42
C ILE A 35 -13.23 3.81 -12.45
N ARG A 36 -13.58 3.52 -11.19
CA ARG A 36 -13.77 4.54 -10.15
C ARG A 36 -12.47 5.27 -9.83
N ALA A 37 -11.34 4.58 -9.74
CA ALA A 37 -10.04 5.22 -9.53
C ALA A 37 -9.69 6.17 -10.69
N LEU A 38 -9.84 5.73 -11.94
CA LEU A 38 -9.59 6.59 -13.12
C LEU A 38 -10.48 7.84 -13.13
N THR A 39 -11.79 7.67 -12.89
CA THR A 39 -12.73 8.80 -12.86
C THR A 39 -12.48 9.75 -11.69
N THR A 40 -12.06 9.25 -10.53
CA THR A 40 -11.65 10.09 -9.39
C THR A 40 -10.38 10.86 -9.69
N LEU A 41 -9.32 10.21 -10.18
CA LEU A 41 -8.03 10.84 -10.44
C LEU A 41 -8.10 11.93 -11.51
N ARG A 42 -9.03 11.81 -12.48
CA ARG A 42 -9.30 12.86 -13.47
C ARG A 42 -9.92 14.13 -12.88
N LYS A 43 -10.57 14.05 -11.71
CA LYS A 43 -11.33 15.15 -11.10
C LYS A 43 -10.61 15.85 -9.95
N VAL A 44 -9.58 15.23 -9.37
CA VAL A 44 -8.83 15.83 -8.25
C VAL A 44 -7.90 16.93 -8.76
N ALA A 45 -7.70 17.96 -7.94
CA ALA A 45 -6.78 19.06 -8.26
C ALA A 45 -5.31 18.65 -8.13
N LEU A 46 -5.02 17.61 -7.34
CA LEU A 46 -3.67 17.14 -7.05
C LEU A 46 -3.65 15.65 -6.70
N VAL A 47 -2.65 14.93 -7.20
CA VAL A 47 -2.34 13.56 -6.80
C VAL A 47 -1.02 13.57 -6.02
N ALA A 48 -1.07 13.20 -4.74
CA ALA A 48 0.08 12.95 -3.89
C ALA A 48 0.52 11.49 -4.07
N SER A 49 1.76 11.28 -4.52
CA SER A 49 2.31 9.96 -4.80
C SER A 49 3.74 9.83 -4.26
N LYS A 50 4.12 8.64 -3.82
CA LYS A 50 5.48 8.33 -3.38
C LYS A 50 6.47 8.40 -4.55
N ASN A 51 6.16 7.81 -5.69
CA ASN A 51 6.93 7.94 -6.92
C ASN A 51 6.08 8.56 -8.05
N PRO A 52 6.18 9.89 -8.25
CA PRO A 52 5.46 10.57 -9.33
C PRO A 52 5.79 10.07 -10.74
N LEU A 53 7.01 9.60 -10.99
CA LEU A 53 7.41 9.08 -12.31
C LEU A 53 6.71 7.75 -12.60
N ALA A 54 6.76 6.81 -11.65
CA ALA A 54 6.05 5.54 -11.78
C ALA A 54 4.53 5.74 -11.88
N THR A 55 3.98 6.67 -11.08
CA THR A 55 2.55 7.00 -11.14
C THR A 55 2.15 7.58 -12.49
N ARG A 56 2.99 8.46 -13.05
CA ARG A 56 2.74 9.03 -14.38
C ARG A 56 2.73 7.96 -15.46
N SER A 57 3.68 7.02 -15.43
CA SER A 57 3.80 5.97 -16.44
C SER A 57 2.51 5.14 -16.60
N TRP A 58 1.91 4.67 -15.50
CA TRP A 58 0.66 3.90 -15.61
C TRP A 58 -0.56 4.78 -15.90
N LEU A 59 -0.56 6.06 -15.51
CA LEU A 59 -1.63 6.99 -15.88
C LEU A 59 -1.64 7.32 -17.37
N GLU A 60 -0.45 7.41 -17.99
CA GLU A 60 -0.29 7.63 -19.42
C GLU A 60 -0.84 6.47 -20.25
N HIS A 61 -0.74 5.23 -19.77
CA HIS A 61 -1.41 4.06 -20.37
C HIS A 61 -2.92 4.26 -20.52
N HIS A 62 -3.54 5.00 -19.60
CA HIS A 62 -4.98 5.33 -19.62
C HIS A 62 -5.28 6.71 -20.22
N GLY A 63 -4.29 7.42 -20.76
CA GLY A 63 -4.44 8.77 -21.30
C GLY A 63 -4.81 9.82 -20.25
N LEU A 64 -4.42 9.63 -18.98
CA LEU A 64 -4.67 10.59 -17.91
C LEU A 64 -3.46 11.51 -17.68
N HIS A 65 -3.70 12.82 -17.76
CA HIS A 65 -2.74 13.83 -17.35
C HIS A 65 -3.23 14.51 -16.08
N VAL A 66 -2.49 14.34 -14.98
CA VAL A 66 -2.84 14.88 -13.66
C VAL A 66 -1.68 15.65 -13.06
N THR A 67 -1.97 16.62 -12.20
CA THR A 67 -0.94 17.30 -11.41
C THR A 67 -0.46 16.37 -10.30
N LEU A 68 0.84 16.10 -10.26
CA LEU A 68 1.46 15.20 -9.29
C LEU A 68 2.33 15.98 -8.29
N THR A 69 2.37 15.52 -7.04
CA THR A 69 3.38 15.94 -6.06
C THR A 69 3.97 14.72 -5.37
N ALA A 70 5.27 14.77 -5.08
CA ALA A 70 5.93 13.75 -4.28
C ALA A 70 5.43 13.79 -2.84
N TYR A 71 5.06 12.63 -2.30
CA TYR A 71 4.65 12.41 -0.92
C TYR A 71 5.15 11.05 -0.44
N ASP A 72 6.15 11.05 0.44
CA ASP A 72 6.75 9.85 1.00
C ASP A 72 7.00 9.98 2.51
N ARG A 73 7.66 9.00 3.13
CA ARG A 73 7.95 9.04 4.57
C ARG A 73 8.93 10.15 4.96
N ASN A 74 9.80 10.57 4.04
CA ASN A 74 10.86 11.54 4.30
C ASN A 74 10.31 12.97 4.27
N ASN A 75 9.38 13.25 3.38
CA ASN A 75 8.80 14.59 3.21
C ASN A 75 7.41 14.77 3.85
N ALA A 76 6.80 13.71 4.38
CA ALA A 76 5.43 13.77 4.91
C ALA A 76 5.24 14.88 5.96
N ALA A 77 6.20 15.07 6.88
CA ALA A 77 6.09 16.08 7.92
C ALA A 77 5.94 17.51 7.35
N GLU A 78 6.63 17.80 6.26
CA GLU A 78 6.59 19.10 5.57
C GLU A 78 5.37 19.21 4.64
N LYS A 79 5.01 18.11 3.97
CA LYS A 79 3.91 18.08 2.98
C LYS A 79 2.52 18.09 3.61
N VAL A 80 2.35 17.46 4.76
CA VAL A 80 1.02 17.33 5.41
C VAL A 80 0.35 18.70 5.64
N PRO A 81 1.00 19.70 6.28
CA PRO A 81 0.37 21.01 6.49
C PRO A 81 -0.09 21.67 5.18
N ILE A 82 0.72 21.56 4.13
CA ILE A 82 0.43 22.13 2.79
C ILE A 82 -0.81 21.45 2.19
N LEU A 83 -0.84 20.12 2.20
CA LEU A 83 -1.94 19.34 1.63
C LEU A 83 -3.25 19.56 2.40
N ILE A 84 -3.18 19.65 3.73
CA ILE A 84 -4.34 19.96 4.58
C ILE A 84 -4.87 21.36 4.28
N GLN A 85 -4.01 22.36 4.13
CA GLN A 85 -4.45 23.71 3.79
C GLN A 85 -5.17 23.75 2.44
N ARG A 86 -4.70 22.98 1.45
CA ARG A 86 -5.37 22.86 0.15
C ARG A 86 -6.74 22.20 0.28
N LEU A 87 -6.84 21.08 1.00
CA LEU A 87 -8.11 20.42 1.29
C LEU A 87 -9.09 21.37 1.99
N MET A 88 -8.64 22.13 3.00
CA MET A 88 -9.48 23.12 3.68
C MET A 88 -9.97 24.25 2.78
N ARG A 89 -9.27 24.54 1.67
CA ARG A 89 -9.68 25.54 0.67
C ARG A 89 -10.65 24.99 -0.38
N GLY A 90 -10.98 23.70 -0.33
CA GLY A 90 -11.92 23.05 -1.25
C GLY A 90 -11.25 22.13 -2.28
N ASP A 91 -9.92 22.10 -2.39
CA ASP A 91 -9.24 21.24 -3.35
C ASP A 91 -9.48 19.77 -3.01
N HIS A 92 -9.92 18.98 -4.00
CA HIS A 92 -9.91 17.53 -3.90
C HIS A 92 -8.49 17.01 -4.15
N ILE A 93 -8.00 16.13 -3.28
CA ILE A 93 -6.66 15.56 -3.39
C ILE A 93 -6.77 14.04 -3.35
N ALA A 94 -6.05 13.36 -4.24
CA ALA A 94 -5.87 11.92 -4.14
C ALA A 94 -4.50 11.58 -3.53
N LEU A 95 -4.47 10.60 -2.62
CA LEU A 95 -3.26 9.92 -2.19
C LEU A 95 -3.21 8.55 -2.88
N VAL A 96 -2.08 8.26 -3.52
CA VAL A 96 -1.76 6.96 -4.14
C VAL A 96 -0.44 6.42 -3.60
N SER A 97 -0.28 5.10 -3.59
CA SER A 97 1.01 4.43 -3.36
C SER A 97 1.72 4.17 -4.69
N ASP A 98 2.91 3.56 -4.62
CA ASP A 98 3.59 3.08 -5.83
C ASP A 98 2.87 1.85 -6.42
N CYS A 99 2.18 1.09 -5.57
CA CYS A 99 1.58 -0.20 -5.89
C CYS A 99 0.47 -0.50 -4.87
N GLY A 100 -0.74 -0.83 -5.33
CA GLY A 100 -1.84 -1.25 -4.46
C GLY A 100 -2.47 -0.13 -3.64
N MET A 101 -2.74 -0.40 -2.35
CA MET A 101 -3.47 0.51 -1.47
C MET A 101 -2.53 1.37 -0.62
N PRO A 102 -2.66 2.72 -0.61
CA PRO A 102 -1.94 3.56 0.34
C PRO A 102 -2.13 3.10 1.79
N LEU A 103 -1.20 3.47 2.68
CA LEU A 103 -1.14 3.07 4.09
C LEU A 103 -0.81 1.57 4.33
N VAL A 104 -1.16 0.66 3.42
CA VAL A 104 -0.79 -0.76 3.54
C VAL A 104 0.68 -0.90 3.17
N PHE A 105 1.54 -0.88 4.18
CA PHE A 105 3.00 -0.85 4.06
C PHE A 105 3.58 0.41 3.34
N ASP A 106 2.74 1.36 2.94
CA ASP A 106 3.12 2.60 2.27
C ASP A 106 2.90 3.87 3.11
N PRO A 107 3.48 5.04 2.74
CA PRO A 107 3.17 6.31 3.40
C PRO A 107 1.68 6.65 3.30
N GLY A 108 1.20 7.48 4.23
CA GLY A 108 -0.19 7.96 4.23
C GLY A 108 -0.74 8.24 5.61
N LYS A 109 -0.25 7.52 6.64
CA LYS A 109 -0.73 7.63 8.02
C LYS A 109 -0.85 9.07 8.51
N LEU A 110 0.19 9.89 8.31
CA LEU A 110 0.23 11.26 8.79
C LEU A 110 -0.82 12.15 8.10
N LEU A 111 -0.95 12.08 6.77
CA LEU A 111 -1.94 12.84 6.02
C LEU A 111 -3.38 12.41 6.35
N ILE A 112 -3.64 11.10 6.41
CA ILE A 112 -4.97 10.56 6.73
C ILE A 112 -5.37 10.97 8.15
N ALA A 113 -4.47 10.84 9.13
CA ALA A 113 -4.73 11.24 10.50
C ALA A 113 -4.95 12.76 10.62
N ALA A 114 -4.17 13.57 9.91
CA ALA A 114 -4.37 15.02 9.87
C ALA A 114 -5.72 15.39 9.24
N ALA A 115 -6.10 14.76 8.12
CA ALA A 115 -7.39 14.98 7.48
C ALA A 115 -8.55 14.66 8.44
N ALA A 116 -8.48 13.51 9.12
CA ALA A 116 -9.46 13.12 10.13
C ALA A 116 -9.55 14.14 11.28
N ARG A 117 -8.42 14.62 11.79
CA ARG A 117 -8.37 15.67 12.85
C ARG A 117 -8.99 17.00 12.42
N HIS A 118 -8.92 17.33 11.14
CA HIS A 118 -9.52 18.53 10.56
C HIS A 118 -10.94 18.31 10.04
N HIS A 119 -11.56 17.15 10.33
CA HIS A 119 -12.90 16.78 9.84
C HIS A 119 -13.03 16.84 8.31
N ILE A 120 -11.92 16.64 7.60
CA ILE A 120 -11.92 16.50 6.14
C ILE A 120 -12.44 15.12 5.80
N GLN A 121 -13.38 15.05 4.84
CA GLN A 121 -13.92 13.78 4.38
C GLN A 121 -12.81 12.93 3.74
N ILE A 122 -12.69 11.69 4.20
CA ILE A 122 -11.79 10.68 3.63
C ILE A 122 -12.65 9.70 2.83
N CYS A 123 -12.34 9.54 1.55
CA CYS A 123 -13.06 8.63 0.65
C CYS A 123 -12.10 7.56 0.12
N VAL A 124 -12.31 6.30 0.49
CA VAL A 124 -11.48 5.19 0.01
C VAL A 124 -12.05 4.66 -1.32
N ILE A 125 -11.18 4.60 -2.34
CA ILE A 125 -11.44 3.96 -3.61
C ILE A 125 -10.70 2.61 -3.59
N PRO A 126 -11.42 1.47 -3.50
CA PRO A 126 -10.80 0.16 -3.46
C PRO A 126 -10.05 -0.12 -4.76
N GLY A 127 -9.06 -1.00 -4.66
CA GLY A 127 -8.20 -1.39 -5.77
C GLY A 127 -7.51 -2.72 -5.48
N PRO A 128 -6.62 -3.16 -6.38
CA PRO A 128 -5.93 -4.43 -6.25
C PRO A 128 -5.02 -4.45 -5.01
N SER A 129 -4.81 -5.66 -4.48
CA SER A 129 -3.96 -5.90 -3.31
C SER A 129 -3.09 -7.12 -3.56
N ALA A 130 -1.78 -6.91 -3.53
CA ALA A 130 -0.81 -8.01 -3.68
C ALA A 130 -0.93 -9.04 -2.54
N VAL A 131 -1.41 -8.63 -1.36
CA VAL A 131 -1.61 -9.54 -0.23
C VAL A 131 -2.69 -10.58 -0.56
N THR A 132 -3.88 -10.12 -0.93
CA THR A 132 -5.02 -11.03 -1.19
C THR A 132 -4.82 -11.82 -2.47
N ALA A 133 -4.26 -11.19 -3.51
CA ALA A 133 -3.99 -11.87 -4.76
C ALA A 133 -2.92 -12.97 -4.59
N ALA A 134 -1.89 -12.75 -3.76
CA ALA A 134 -0.90 -13.79 -3.46
C ALA A 134 -1.49 -14.96 -2.64
N VAL A 135 -2.36 -14.69 -1.65
CA VAL A 135 -3.05 -15.77 -0.90
C VAL A 135 -3.89 -16.63 -1.83
N VAL A 136 -4.64 -16.02 -2.75
CA VAL A 136 -5.42 -16.73 -3.77
C VAL A 136 -4.50 -17.56 -4.69
N ALA A 137 -3.43 -16.97 -5.22
CA ALA A 137 -2.47 -17.67 -6.08
C ALA A 137 -1.77 -18.85 -5.37
N ALA A 138 -1.53 -18.71 -4.07
CA ALA A 138 -0.94 -19.75 -3.24
C ALA A 138 -1.87 -20.95 -3.00
N GLY A 139 -3.19 -20.75 -3.09
CA GLY A 139 -4.18 -21.79 -2.78
C GLY A 139 -4.13 -22.24 -1.32
N MET A 140 -3.70 -21.37 -0.41
CA MET A 140 -3.69 -21.61 1.04
C MET A 140 -4.98 -21.10 1.68
N ASP A 141 -5.18 -21.46 2.95
CA ASP A 141 -6.34 -21.00 3.73
C ASP A 141 -6.39 -19.47 3.75
N GLY A 142 -7.49 -18.93 3.23
CA GLY A 142 -7.80 -17.52 3.14
C GLY A 142 -8.90 -17.06 4.11
N ASP A 143 -9.48 -17.95 4.90
CA ASP A 143 -10.54 -17.62 5.88
C ASP A 143 -10.00 -16.66 6.95
N ALA A 144 -8.76 -16.89 7.36
CA ALA A 144 -7.99 -15.97 8.18
C ALA A 144 -6.49 -16.12 7.89
N PHE A 145 -5.81 -15.00 7.67
CA PHE A 145 -4.36 -14.95 7.49
C PHE A 145 -3.76 -13.77 8.25
N VAL A 146 -2.46 -13.85 8.52
CA VAL A 146 -1.68 -12.77 9.15
C VAL A 146 -0.79 -12.14 8.10
N PHE A 147 -0.96 -10.83 7.89
CA PHE A 147 -0.07 -10.05 7.04
C PHE A 147 0.97 -9.34 7.89
N GLU A 148 2.24 -9.67 7.67
CA GLU A 148 3.38 -9.16 8.45
C GLU A 148 4.17 -8.04 7.75
N GLY A 149 3.74 -7.66 6.54
CA GLY A 149 4.38 -6.62 5.74
C GLY A 149 5.79 -6.97 5.29
N ARG A 150 6.63 -5.96 5.05
CA ARG A 150 8.09 -6.16 4.88
C ARG A 150 8.81 -5.94 6.19
N TRP A 151 9.82 -6.74 6.42
CA TRP A 151 10.75 -6.57 7.53
C TRP A 151 12.03 -5.98 6.95
N GLY A 152 12.02 -4.65 6.77
CA GLY A 152 13.19 -3.92 6.30
C GLY A 152 14.34 -3.97 7.32
N ARG A 153 15.24 -2.97 7.28
CA ARG A 153 16.52 -2.84 8.03
C ARG A 153 16.42 -2.86 9.58
N SER A 154 15.36 -3.36 10.16
CA SER A 154 15.26 -3.67 11.58
C SER A 154 16.43 -4.56 12.03
N GLY A 155 17.02 -4.22 13.17
CA GLY A 155 18.13 -4.99 13.74
C GLY A 155 17.75 -6.46 13.93
N SER A 156 18.75 -7.34 13.91
CA SER A 156 18.57 -8.80 14.01
C SER A 156 17.64 -9.20 15.16
N ARG A 157 17.81 -8.58 16.34
CA ARG A 157 16.96 -8.82 17.52
C ARG A 157 15.47 -8.55 17.26
N THR A 158 15.12 -7.45 16.61
CA THR A 158 13.71 -7.11 16.32
C THR A 158 13.09 -8.12 15.36
N ARG A 159 13.84 -8.59 14.35
CA ARG A 159 13.37 -9.61 13.42
C ARG A 159 13.13 -10.94 14.13
N MET A 160 14.04 -11.35 15.00
CA MET A 160 13.90 -12.57 15.81
C MET A 160 12.67 -12.51 16.72
N THR A 161 12.48 -11.43 17.47
CA THR A 161 11.31 -11.29 18.35
C THR A 161 9.99 -11.36 17.58
N ARG A 162 9.92 -10.75 16.38
CA ARG A 162 8.72 -10.86 15.52
C ARG A 162 8.49 -12.29 15.04
N LEU A 163 9.54 -12.99 14.62
CA LEU A 163 9.46 -14.39 14.21
C LEU A 163 9.01 -15.32 15.35
N GLU A 164 9.59 -15.14 16.54
CA GLU A 164 9.25 -15.91 17.72
C GLU A 164 7.77 -15.77 18.09
N ALA A 165 7.22 -14.56 17.96
CA ALA A 165 5.79 -14.32 18.18
C ALA A 165 4.88 -15.08 17.19
N LEU A 166 5.38 -15.42 16.00
CA LEU A 166 4.63 -16.15 14.96
C LEU A 166 4.84 -17.67 15.04
N ARG A 167 5.70 -18.16 15.95
CA ARG A 167 6.06 -19.57 16.03
C ARG A 167 4.86 -20.48 16.20
N SER A 168 3.88 -20.08 17.01
CA SER A 168 2.65 -20.84 17.26
C SER A 168 1.47 -20.45 16.37
N GLU A 169 1.64 -19.52 15.43
CA GLU A 169 0.53 -19.02 14.60
C GLU A 169 -0.01 -20.11 13.66
N PRO A 170 -1.27 -20.56 13.82
CA PRO A 170 -1.87 -21.58 12.96
C PRO A 170 -2.38 -21.05 11.61
N ARG A 171 -2.59 -19.74 11.47
CA ARG A 171 -3.09 -19.13 10.23
C ARG A 171 -2.00 -19.02 9.18
N THR A 172 -2.41 -18.92 7.91
CA THR A 172 -1.52 -18.56 6.80
C THR A 172 -0.80 -17.25 7.12
N LEU A 173 0.50 -17.20 6.85
CA LEU A 173 1.35 -16.03 7.07
C LEU A 173 1.73 -15.42 5.72
N VAL A 174 1.63 -14.11 5.58
CA VAL A 174 1.98 -13.39 4.33
C VAL A 174 3.02 -12.33 4.61
N PHE A 175 4.13 -12.40 3.88
CA PHE A 175 5.25 -11.47 3.99
C PHE A 175 5.57 -10.86 2.63
N PHE A 176 6.06 -9.62 2.64
CA PHE A 176 6.62 -8.98 1.45
C PHE A 176 8.14 -8.87 1.58
N PHE A 177 8.85 -9.08 0.47
CA PHE A 177 10.31 -8.96 0.38
C PHE A 177 10.74 -8.32 -0.95
N SER A 178 11.89 -7.63 -0.95
CA SER A 178 12.70 -7.50 -2.18
C SER A 178 13.52 -8.77 -2.39
N GLY A 179 14.14 -8.91 -3.56
CA GLY A 179 15.08 -10.01 -3.82
C GLY A 179 16.19 -10.14 -2.76
N GLN A 180 16.79 -9.01 -2.37
CA GLN A 180 17.84 -8.99 -1.34
C GLN A 180 17.30 -9.37 0.06
N ASP A 181 16.16 -8.79 0.46
CA ASP A 181 15.56 -9.08 1.77
C ASP A 181 15.14 -10.56 1.87
N LEU A 182 14.63 -11.15 0.77
CA LEU A 182 14.20 -12.54 0.71
C LEU A 182 15.35 -13.50 1.04
N ARG A 183 16.52 -13.30 0.42
CA ARG A 183 17.71 -14.15 0.66
C ARG A 183 18.16 -14.12 2.11
N GLN A 184 18.09 -12.96 2.75
CA GLN A 184 18.45 -12.81 4.16
C GLN A 184 17.40 -13.42 5.09
N MET A 185 16.12 -13.32 4.73
CA MET A 185 15.03 -13.67 5.64
C MET A 185 14.64 -15.14 5.59
N LEU A 186 14.77 -15.82 4.45
CA LEU A 186 14.41 -17.24 4.32
C LEU A 186 15.08 -18.15 5.38
N PRO A 187 16.41 -18.08 5.62
CA PRO A 187 17.03 -18.89 6.66
C PRO A 187 16.50 -18.59 8.06
N LEU A 188 16.28 -17.32 8.39
CA LEU A 188 15.76 -16.92 9.71
C LEU A 188 14.33 -17.40 9.93
N ILE A 189 13.49 -17.31 8.90
CA ILE A 189 12.12 -17.81 8.93
C ILE A 189 12.13 -19.33 9.13
N HIS A 190 12.96 -20.04 8.37
CA HIS A 190 13.13 -21.49 8.50
C HIS A 190 13.59 -21.89 9.90
N ASP A 191 14.60 -21.23 10.45
CA ASP A 191 15.17 -21.59 11.76
C ASP A 191 14.17 -21.40 12.91
N VAL A 192 13.33 -20.37 12.85
CA VAL A 192 12.37 -20.07 13.92
C VAL A 192 11.02 -20.78 13.73
N LEU A 193 10.52 -20.80 12.49
CA LEU A 193 9.17 -21.33 12.18
C LEU A 193 9.19 -22.81 11.76
N GLY A 194 10.36 -23.35 11.43
CA GLY A 194 10.57 -24.69 10.88
C GLY A 194 10.32 -24.77 9.38
N ASP A 195 10.63 -25.91 8.77
CA ASP A 195 10.40 -26.13 7.34
C ASP A 195 8.90 -26.37 7.06
N ARG A 196 8.21 -25.32 6.60
CA ARG A 196 6.77 -25.36 6.28
C ARG A 196 6.58 -25.23 4.77
N ARG A 197 5.43 -25.68 4.28
CA ARG A 197 5.03 -25.42 2.90
C ARG A 197 4.91 -23.91 2.69
N ALA A 198 5.39 -23.47 1.55
CA ALA A 198 5.45 -22.07 1.18
C ALA A 198 5.18 -21.89 -0.31
N VAL A 199 4.67 -20.71 -0.66
CA VAL A 199 4.54 -20.26 -2.04
C VAL A 199 5.18 -18.89 -2.16
N LEU A 200 6.07 -18.74 -3.12
CA LEU A 200 6.62 -17.46 -3.53
C LEU A 200 5.88 -16.97 -4.76
N VAL A 201 5.29 -15.79 -4.64
CA VAL A 201 4.64 -15.08 -5.73
C VAL A 201 5.51 -13.88 -6.09
N LEU A 202 6.13 -13.93 -7.27
CA LEU A 202 7.06 -12.92 -7.75
C LEU A 202 6.37 -12.03 -8.78
N ASN A 203 6.58 -10.72 -8.66
CA ASN A 203 6.15 -9.71 -9.64
C ASN A 203 4.67 -9.82 -10.05
N LEU A 204 3.81 -10.09 -9.07
CA LEU A 204 2.38 -10.35 -9.27
C LEU A 204 1.72 -9.32 -10.19
N THR A 205 0.96 -9.83 -11.18
CA THR A 205 0.29 -9.16 -12.30
C THR A 205 1.19 -8.52 -13.36
N SER A 206 2.52 -8.52 -13.20
CA SER A 206 3.42 -8.07 -14.28
C SER A 206 3.66 -9.18 -15.31
N PRO A 207 4.21 -8.86 -16.50
CA PRO A 207 4.58 -9.87 -17.50
C PRO A 207 5.57 -10.93 -16.98
N GLU A 208 6.34 -10.60 -15.94
CA GLU A 208 7.32 -11.47 -15.29
C GLU A 208 6.75 -12.21 -14.06
N GLU A 209 5.43 -12.28 -13.93
CA GLU A 209 4.78 -13.00 -12.82
C GLU A 209 5.24 -14.46 -12.75
N GLN A 210 5.60 -14.91 -11.54
CA GLN A 210 5.89 -16.31 -11.27
C GLN A 210 5.27 -16.76 -9.96
N VAL A 211 4.69 -17.96 -9.95
CA VAL A 211 4.17 -18.61 -8.74
C VAL A 211 4.91 -19.91 -8.51
N ILE A 212 5.75 -19.93 -7.48
CA ILE A 212 6.67 -21.03 -7.18
C ILE A 212 6.24 -21.67 -5.87
N ARG A 213 6.01 -22.98 -5.88
CA ARG A 213 5.51 -23.75 -4.73
C ARG A 213 6.60 -24.69 -4.24
N GLY A 214 6.74 -24.82 -2.93
CA GLY A 214 7.74 -25.68 -2.31
C GLY A 214 7.69 -25.61 -0.78
N SER A 215 8.78 -25.97 -0.14
CA SER A 215 9.04 -25.70 1.27
C SER A 215 10.02 -24.53 1.45
N LEU A 216 10.27 -24.13 2.70
CA LEU A 216 11.31 -23.14 2.98
C LEU A 216 12.70 -23.69 2.64
N SER A 217 12.94 -24.98 2.87
CA SER A 217 14.19 -25.65 2.47
C SER A 217 14.42 -25.57 0.96
N ASP A 218 13.38 -25.81 0.15
CA ASP A 218 13.48 -25.70 -1.32
C ASP A 218 13.95 -24.30 -1.75
N PHE A 219 13.35 -23.26 -1.14
CA PHE A 219 13.68 -21.87 -1.46
C PHE A 219 15.04 -21.42 -0.92
N ILE A 220 15.53 -22.02 0.17
CA ILE A 220 16.89 -21.77 0.67
C ILE A 220 17.93 -22.42 -0.25
N ALA A 221 17.65 -23.64 -0.74
CA ALA A 221 18.55 -24.35 -1.64
C ALA A 221 18.66 -23.68 -3.01
N THR A 222 17.57 -23.11 -3.52
CA THR A 222 17.54 -22.36 -4.77
C THR A 222 16.65 -21.14 -4.62
N ILE A 223 17.26 -20.01 -4.27
CA ILE A 223 16.52 -18.76 -4.06
C ILE A 223 16.08 -18.22 -5.42
N PRO A 224 14.78 -18.19 -5.73
CA PRO A 224 14.31 -17.79 -7.05
C PRO A 224 14.43 -16.28 -7.24
N GLY A 225 14.79 -15.88 -8.46
CA GLY A 225 14.79 -14.49 -8.92
C GLY A 225 16.04 -13.65 -8.57
N GLY A 226 16.14 -12.50 -9.25
CA GLY A 226 17.24 -11.55 -9.11
C GLY A 226 17.05 -10.55 -7.97
N ASP A 227 17.87 -9.51 -7.91
CA ASP A 227 17.75 -8.45 -6.88
C ASP A 227 16.52 -7.56 -7.10
N ASP A 228 16.09 -7.41 -8.36
CA ASP A 228 15.01 -6.51 -8.79
C ASP A 228 13.61 -7.14 -8.76
N ILE A 229 13.41 -8.17 -7.92
CA ILE A 229 12.10 -8.82 -7.79
C ILE A 229 11.29 -8.23 -6.64
N ARG A 230 9.96 -8.19 -6.82
CA ARG A 230 8.98 -7.96 -5.76
C ARG A 230 8.41 -9.32 -5.38
N ALA A 231 8.76 -9.82 -4.19
CA ALA A 231 8.37 -11.15 -3.74
C ALA A 231 7.33 -11.09 -2.62
N THR A 232 6.28 -11.91 -2.74
CA THR A 232 5.34 -12.20 -1.66
C THR A 232 5.51 -13.66 -1.24
N LEU A 233 5.91 -13.87 0.01
CA LEU A 233 5.98 -15.21 0.61
C LEU A 233 4.66 -15.49 1.33
N VAL A 234 3.96 -16.53 0.88
CA VAL A 234 2.78 -17.08 1.54
C VAL A 234 3.21 -18.40 2.20
N LEU A 235 3.17 -18.43 3.52
CA LEU A 235 3.69 -19.52 4.33
C LEU A 235 2.55 -20.21 5.09
N GLU A 236 2.56 -21.53 5.09
CA GLU A 236 1.59 -22.33 5.84
C GLU A 236 1.72 -22.02 7.35
N GLY A 237 0.58 -21.90 8.01
CA GLY A 237 0.54 -21.79 9.46
C GLY A 237 1.04 -23.05 10.16
N ARG A 238 1.21 -22.98 11.47
CA ARG A 238 1.63 -24.13 12.27
C ARG A 238 0.53 -25.19 12.25
N ARG A 239 0.82 -26.36 11.67
CA ARG A 239 -0.06 -27.53 11.80
C ARG A 239 -0.20 -27.92 13.26
N ARG A 240 -1.43 -28.11 13.73
CA ARG A 240 -1.68 -28.81 14.98
C ARG A 240 -1.19 -30.25 14.80
N ARG A 241 -0.35 -30.74 15.70
CA ARG A 241 -0.11 -32.19 15.78
C ARG A 241 -1.42 -32.80 16.24
N ASN A 242 -2.07 -33.57 15.37
CA ASN A 242 -3.08 -34.53 15.79
C ASN A 242 -2.43 -35.62 16.64
#